data_AF-A0A0M8P075-F1
#
_entry.id   AF-A0A0M8P075-F1
#
_cell.length_a   1.000
_cell.length_b   1.000
_cell.length_c   1.000
_cell.angle_alpha   90.00
_cell.angle_beta   90.00
_cell.angle_gamma   90.00
#
_symmetry.space_group_name_H-M   'P 1'
#
loop_
_entity.id
_entity.type
_entity.pdbx_description
1 polymer ?
#
loop_
_entity_poly.entity_id
_entity_poly.type
_entity_poly.pdbx_seq_one_letter_code
_entity_poly.pdbx_strand_id
1 'polypeptide(L)'
;MSQASITPESPREESPQEESPQEQSAQGQSPTRNKAPSMSSEMPATSSKAAMAPNHPSQQPNTPGSCALRLQNLEQQTSTTKGELMVSVAADICATFISIAKYSEKGTLKAQHTGVIDNVIQTIRGTDVKQRYLLDRQVRRLRKERNWIRNKYLRLADQADAMGCAHRTKMQNLSTSLRKARREVARLQSERDMLRACLKKKVTKAVSNGNVDVDVDAEGDDIDGEYEIIESGDESLEV
;
A
#
# COMPACT_ATOMS: atom_id res chain seq x y z
N MET A 1 -22.05 -48.51 30.37
CA MET A 1 -21.37 -48.17 29.11
C MET A 1 -22.27 -47.21 28.36
N SER A 2 -22.04 -45.91 28.52
CA SER A 2 -22.88 -44.86 27.93
C SER A 2 -22.22 -44.39 26.64
N GLN A 3 -22.89 -44.60 25.50
CA GLN A 3 -22.43 -44.09 24.20
C GLN A 3 -22.91 -42.64 24.06
N ALA A 4 -21.97 -41.72 23.88
CA ALA A 4 -22.24 -40.33 23.54
C ALA A 4 -22.27 -40.19 22.02
N SER A 5 -23.42 -39.78 21.48
CA SER A 5 -23.59 -39.44 20.06
C SER A 5 -22.97 -38.07 19.79
N ILE A 6 -22.01 -38.04 18.87
CA ILE A 6 -21.37 -36.82 18.36
C ILE A 6 -22.12 -36.42 17.08
N THR A 7 -22.69 -35.22 17.08
CA THR A 7 -23.33 -34.60 15.91
C THR A 7 -22.27 -33.95 15.01
N PRO A 8 -22.28 -34.13 13.68
CA PRO A 8 -21.31 -33.48 12.81
C PRO A 8 -21.69 -32.02 12.51
N GLU A 9 -20.75 -31.11 12.72
CA GLU A 9 -20.82 -29.71 12.27
C GLU A 9 -20.78 -29.61 10.74
N SER A 10 -21.66 -28.77 10.20
CA SER A 10 -21.74 -28.41 8.78
C SER A 10 -20.65 -27.39 8.43
N PRO A 11 -19.92 -27.55 7.30
CA PRO A 11 -18.92 -26.58 6.87
C PRO A 11 -19.58 -25.29 6.35
N ARG A 12 -19.13 -24.17 6.90
CA ARG A 12 -19.52 -22.81 6.52
C ARG A 12 -18.79 -22.44 5.22
N GLU A 13 -19.54 -22.18 4.16
CA GLU A 13 -19.01 -21.57 2.92
C GLU A 13 -18.71 -20.08 3.18
N GLU A 14 -17.43 -19.71 3.17
CA GLU A 14 -16.98 -18.32 3.07
C GLU A 14 -16.81 -17.95 1.59
N SER A 15 -17.71 -17.08 1.10
CA SER A 15 -17.55 -16.40 -0.18
C SER A 15 -16.47 -15.30 -0.08
N PRO A 16 -15.53 -15.20 -1.02
CA PRO A 16 -14.57 -14.10 -1.06
C PRO A 16 -15.23 -12.81 -1.59
N GLN A 17 -15.21 -11.75 -0.77
CA GLN A 17 -15.46 -10.38 -1.21
C GLN A 17 -14.29 -9.89 -2.09
N GLU A 18 -14.60 -9.54 -3.34
CA GLU A 18 -13.75 -8.72 -4.20
C GLU A 18 -13.82 -7.26 -3.72
N GLU A 19 -12.73 -6.76 -3.12
CA GLU A 19 -12.51 -5.32 -2.98
C GLU A 19 -11.51 -4.86 -4.04
N SER A 20 -11.99 -4.01 -4.95
CA SER A 20 -11.20 -3.32 -5.96
C SER A 20 -10.54 -2.07 -5.36
N PRO A 21 -9.21 -1.88 -5.50
CA PRO A 21 -8.60 -0.60 -5.18
C PRO A 21 -8.73 0.37 -6.36
N GLN A 22 -9.44 1.46 -6.09
CA GLN A 22 -9.56 2.63 -6.95
C GLN A 22 -8.22 3.40 -6.94
N GLU A 23 -7.42 3.26 -8.01
CA GLU A 23 -6.17 4.00 -8.19
C GLU A 23 -6.48 5.49 -8.49
N GLN A 24 -6.21 6.35 -7.51
CA GLN A 24 -6.11 7.80 -7.73
C GLN A 24 -4.69 8.14 -8.19
N SER A 25 -4.63 8.61 -9.44
CA SER A 25 -3.46 9.10 -10.15
C SER A 25 -2.81 10.30 -9.45
N ALA A 26 -1.53 10.19 -9.10
CA ALA A 26 -0.70 11.31 -8.68
C ALA A 26 0.14 11.80 -9.86
N GLN A 27 -0.26 12.93 -10.44
CA GLN A 27 0.60 13.75 -11.30
C GLN A 27 1.68 14.42 -10.44
N GLY A 28 2.93 13.98 -10.60
CA GLY A 28 4.10 14.54 -9.93
C GLY A 28 5.23 14.75 -10.92
N GLN A 29 5.44 16.01 -11.28
CA GLN A 29 6.33 16.56 -12.30
C GLN A 29 7.80 16.09 -12.21
N SER A 30 8.37 15.74 -13.36
CA SER A 30 9.81 15.48 -13.53
C SER A 30 10.60 16.79 -13.69
N PRO A 31 11.71 17.01 -12.97
CA PRO A 31 12.67 18.06 -13.30
C PRO A 31 13.75 17.55 -14.25
N THR A 32 14.09 18.47 -15.15
CA THR A 32 14.99 18.36 -16.29
C THR A 32 16.48 18.45 -15.91
N ARG A 33 17.30 18.04 -16.89
CA ARG A 33 18.58 18.67 -17.30
C ARG A 33 19.87 18.11 -16.69
N ASN A 34 20.76 17.70 -17.61
CA ASN A 34 22.23 17.92 -17.70
C ASN A 34 22.76 16.82 -18.65
N LYS A 35 22.89 16.99 -19.97
CA LYS A 35 23.75 17.86 -20.81
C LYS A 35 25.27 17.68 -20.61
N ALA A 36 25.84 16.94 -21.59
CA ALA A 36 27.22 16.95 -22.13
C ALA A 36 28.35 16.26 -21.33
N PRO A 37 29.49 15.87 -21.96
CA PRO A 37 29.89 16.09 -23.36
C PRO A 37 30.28 14.83 -24.17
N SER A 38 30.08 14.97 -25.48
CA SER A 38 30.68 14.19 -26.56
C SER A 38 32.21 14.32 -26.52
N MET A 39 32.91 13.18 -26.46
CA MET A 39 34.34 13.11 -26.71
C MET A 39 34.56 12.28 -27.96
N SER A 40 34.81 13.01 -29.05
CA SER A 40 35.29 12.51 -30.33
C SER A 40 36.75 12.10 -30.18
N SER A 41 37.05 10.83 -30.43
CA SER A 41 38.42 10.33 -30.53
C SER A 41 38.66 9.79 -31.94
N GLU A 42 39.40 10.57 -32.71
CA GLU A 42 39.95 10.26 -34.03
C GLU A 42 41.15 9.31 -33.93
N MET A 43 41.17 8.30 -34.82
CA MET A 43 42.34 7.64 -35.44
C MET A 43 43.27 6.78 -34.55
N PRO A 44 44.03 5.79 -35.10
CA PRO A 44 44.40 5.59 -36.51
C PRO A 44 44.09 4.20 -37.11
N ALA A 45 44.02 4.18 -38.43
CA ALA A 45 43.95 2.98 -39.25
C ALA A 45 45.31 2.24 -39.25
N THR A 46 45.39 1.12 -38.53
CA THR A 46 46.46 0.13 -38.75
C THR A 46 45.98 -0.90 -39.76
N SER A 47 46.50 -0.77 -40.98
CA SER A 47 46.38 -1.77 -42.05
C SER A 47 47.20 -3.00 -41.68
N SER A 48 46.55 -4.03 -41.14
CA SER A 48 47.13 -5.36 -40.98
C SER A 48 46.62 -6.26 -42.10
N LYS A 49 47.52 -6.55 -43.04
CA LYS A 49 47.38 -7.53 -44.12
C LYS A 49 46.99 -8.90 -43.54
N ALA A 50 45.71 -9.24 -43.63
CA ALA A 50 45.19 -10.53 -43.19
C ALA A 50 45.60 -11.63 -44.18
N ALA A 51 46.30 -12.63 -43.66
CA ALA A 51 46.59 -13.89 -44.33
C ALA A 51 45.28 -14.58 -44.75
N MET A 52 45.28 -15.16 -45.95
CA MET A 52 44.14 -15.88 -46.51
C MET A 52 43.83 -17.12 -45.66
N ALA A 53 42.86 -16.97 -44.76
CA ALA A 53 42.23 -18.09 -44.10
C ALA A 53 41.26 -18.77 -45.08
N PRO A 54 41.19 -20.12 -45.12
CA PRO A 54 40.30 -20.84 -46.01
C PRO A 54 38.84 -20.43 -45.76
N ASN A 55 38.13 -20.10 -46.85
CA ASN A 55 36.71 -19.80 -46.89
C ASN A 55 35.91 -20.79 -46.02
N HIS A 56 35.36 -20.31 -44.91
CA HIS A 56 34.36 -21.06 -44.15
C HIS A 56 33.07 -21.17 -45.00
N PRO A 57 32.49 -22.38 -45.13
CA PRO A 57 31.30 -22.57 -45.95
C PRO A 57 30.09 -21.90 -45.29
N SER A 58 29.43 -21.07 -46.09
CA SER A 58 28.01 -20.70 -46.01
C SER A 58 27.48 -20.14 -44.69
N GLN A 59 27.42 -18.81 -44.58
CA GLN A 59 26.30 -18.16 -43.91
C GLN A 59 25.04 -18.44 -44.76
N GLN A 60 24.40 -19.59 -44.55
CA GLN A 60 23.05 -19.78 -45.07
C GLN A 60 22.13 -18.77 -44.38
N PRO A 61 21.21 -18.12 -45.11
CA PRO A 61 20.23 -17.24 -44.50
C PRO A 61 19.47 -18.00 -43.40
N ASN A 62 19.39 -17.39 -42.21
CA ASN A 62 18.69 -17.93 -41.05
C ASN A 62 17.17 -17.85 -41.28
N THR A 63 16.65 -18.64 -42.22
CA THR A 63 15.21 -18.76 -42.42
C THR A 63 14.64 -19.52 -41.23
N PRO A 64 13.69 -18.93 -40.47
CA PRO A 64 13.10 -19.60 -39.32
C PRO A 64 12.42 -20.91 -39.74
N GLY A 65 12.71 -22.00 -39.03
CA GLY A 65 12.01 -23.27 -39.23
C GLY A 65 10.55 -23.19 -38.77
N SER A 66 9.75 -24.21 -39.12
CA SER A 66 8.32 -24.28 -38.78
C SER A 66 8.04 -24.06 -37.28
N CYS A 67 8.84 -24.64 -36.38
CA CYS A 67 8.72 -24.42 -34.94
C CYS A 67 8.93 -22.95 -34.54
N ALA A 68 9.89 -22.26 -35.15
CA ALA A 68 10.15 -20.85 -34.85
C ALA A 68 9.03 -19.94 -35.38
N LEU A 69 8.44 -20.25 -36.53
CA LEU A 69 7.30 -19.51 -37.07
C LEU A 69 6.06 -19.60 -36.17
N ARG A 70 5.84 -20.75 -35.51
CA ARG A 70 4.74 -20.91 -34.53
C ARG A 70 4.88 -19.96 -33.33
N LEU A 71 6.09 -19.48 -33.03
CA LEU A 71 6.35 -18.54 -31.93
C LEU A 71 6.12 -17.08 -32.31
N GLN A 72 5.93 -16.75 -33.59
CA GLN A 72 5.87 -15.36 -34.07
C GLN A 72 4.65 -14.58 -33.53
N ASN A 73 3.54 -15.27 -33.24
CA ASN A 73 2.31 -14.66 -32.73
C ASN A 73 2.06 -15.00 -31.26
N LEU A 74 3.11 -15.28 -30.49
CA LEU A 74 2.97 -15.72 -29.10
C LEU A 74 2.22 -14.67 -28.27
N GLU A 75 2.51 -13.38 -28.45
CA GLU A 75 1.94 -12.29 -27.63
C GLU A 75 0.40 -12.26 -27.66
N GLN A 76 -0.19 -12.53 -28.83
CA GLN A 76 -1.63 -12.45 -29.10
C GLN A 76 -2.42 -13.66 -28.54
N GLN A 77 -1.74 -14.71 -28.08
CA GLN A 77 -2.39 -15.93 -27.57
C GLN A 77 -2.76 -15.83 -26.08
N THR A 78 -3.76 -16.61 -25.67
CA THR A 78 -4.14 -16.75 -24.26
C THR A 78 -3.06 -17.50 -23.47
N SER A 79 -3.06 -17.36 -22.13
CA SER A 79 -2.08 -18.04 -21.27
C SER A 79 -2.12 -19.57 -21.41
N THR A 80 -3.31 -20.15 -21.57
CA THR A 80 -3.49 -21.59 -21.75
C THR A 80 -2.91 -22.07 -23.08
N THR A 81 -3.23 -21.39 -24.18
CA THR A 81 -2.70 -21.71 -25.51
C THR A 81 -1.19 -21.54 -25.58
N LYS A 82 -0.64 -20.50 -24.92
CA LYS A 82 0.81 -20.33 -24.76
C LYS A 82 1.44 -21.55 -24.08
N GLY A 83 0.84 -22.03 -23.00
CA GLY A 83 1.31 -23.22 -22.27
C GLY A 83 1.34 -24.46 -23.16
N GLU A 84 0.23 -24.77 -23.83
CA GLU A 84 0.12 -25.91 -24.76
C GLU A 84 1.13 -25.82 -25.91
N LEU A 85 1.30 -24.63 -26.49
CA LEU A 85 2.29 -24.38 -27.54
C LEU A 85 3.72 -24.61 -27.03
N MET A 86 4.07 -24.12 -25.83
CA MET A 86 5.38 -24.36 -25.23
C MET A 86 5.63 -25.84 -24.98
N VAL A 87 4.62 -26.59 -24.53
CA VAL A 87 4.72 -28.05 -24.34
C VAL A 87 4.98 -28.75 -25.68
N SER A 88 4.26 -28.38 -26.74
CA SER A 88 4.47 -28.95 -28.08
C SER A 88 5.87 -28.63 -28.62
N VAL A 89 6.33 -27.39 -28.50
CA VAL A 89 7.69 -27.00 -28.93
C VAL A 89 8.76 -27.74 -28.13
N ALA A 90 8.57 -27.90 -26.82
CA ALA A 90 9.48 -28.67 -25.99
C ALA A 90 9.53 -30.15 -26.41
N ALA A 91 8.38 -30.75 -26.75
CA ALA A 91 8.32 -32.11 -27.28
C ALA A 91 9.07 -32.25 -28.62
N ASP A 92 8.90 -31.29 -29.55
CA ASP A 92 9.60 -31.26 -30.84
C ASP A 92 11.13 -31.15 -30.65
N ILE A 93 11.57 -30.30 -29.73
CA ILE A 93 12.98 -30.14 -29.37
C ILE A 93 13.52 -31.46 -28.82
N CYS A 94 12.85 -32.06 -27.83
CA CYS A 94 13.24 -33.33 -27.24
C CYS A 94 13.33 -34.46 -28.29
N ALA A 95 12.32 -34.58 -29.15
CA ALA A 95 12.30 -35.58 -30.23
C ALA A 95 13.48 -35.38 -31.20
N THR A 96 13.84 -34.13 -31.49
CA THR A 96 14.99 -33.78 -32.33
C THR A 96 16.30 -34.22 -31.67
N PHE A 97 16.52 -33.88 -30.39
CA PHE A 97 17.71 -34.29 -29.64
C PHE A 97 17.83 -35.82 -29.53
N ILE A 98 16.72 -36.53 -29.28
CA ILE A 98 16.67 -38.00 -29.24
C ILE A 98 17.05 -38.58 -30.62
N SER A 99 16.52 -38.01 -31.70
CA SER A 99 16.83 -38.47 -33.05
C SER A 99 18.30 -38.27 -33.39
N ILE A 100 18.88 -37.12 -33.03
CA ILE A 100 20.30 -36.85 -33.20
C ILE A 100 21.15 -37.85 -32.43
N ALA A 101 20.83 -38.12 -31.16
CA ALA A 101 21.53 -39.11 -30.36
C ALA A 101 21.51 -40.49 -31.04
N LYS A 102 20.34 -40.94 -31.52
CA LYS A 102 20.21 -42.19 -32.27
C LYS A 102 21.07 -42.24 -33.55
N TYR A 103 21.15 -41.15 -34.31
CA TYR A 103 22.00 -41.09 -35.50
C TYR A 103 23.50 -40.98 -35.16
N SER A 104 23.85 -40.43 -34.00
CA SER A 104 25.22 -40.40 -33.50
C SER A 104 25.68 -41.79 -33.04
N GLU A 105 24.85 -42.52 -32.30
CA GLU A 105 25.11 -43.91 -31.88
C GLU A 105 25.33 -44.84 -33.07
N LYS A 106 24.58 -44.62 -34.16
CA LYS A 106 24.73 -45.35 -35.43
C LYS A 106 25.99 -44.94 -36.23
N GLY A 107 26.76 -43.96 -35.77
CA GLY A 107 27.94 -43.44 -36.47
C GLY A 107 27.63 -42.60 -37.71
N THR A 108 26.35 -42.28 -37.97
CA THR A 108 25.93 -41.43 -39.10
C THR A 108 26.32 -39.97 -38.86
N LEU A 109 26.19 -39.50 -37.61
CA LEU A 109 26.65 -38.18 -37.19
C LEU A 109 28.00 -38.28 -36.46
N LYS A 110 28.99 -37.53 -36.96
CA LYS A 110 30.30 -37.35 -36.31
C LYS A 110 30.24 -36.14 -35.37
N ALA A 111 31.17 -36.05 -34.41
CA ALA A 111 31.27 -34.95 -33.45
C ALA A 111 31.30 -33.55 -34.11
N GLN A 112 31.92 -33.44 -35.29
CA GLN A 112 31.94 -32.19 -36.06
C GLN A 112 30.53 -31.72 -36.48
N HIS A 113 29.57 -32.63 -36.66
CA HIS A 113 28.18 -32.29 -37.03
C HIS A 113 27.35 -31.89 -35.80
N THR A 114 27.72 -32.34 -34.60
CA THR A 114 26.98 -32.06 -33.36
C THR A 114 27.45 -30.82 -32.62
N GLY A 115 28.61 -30.24 -32.95
CA GLY A 115 29.12 -29.05 -32.26
C GLY A 115 28.19 -27.82 -32.31
N VAL A 116 27.33 -27.70 -33.33
CA VAL A 116 26.31 -26.64 -33.39
C VAL A 116 25.24 -26.78 -32.31
N ILE A 117 25.03 -28.00 -31.82
CA ILE A 117 24.05 -28.31 -30.77
C ILE A 117 24.57 -27.81 -29.42
N ASP A 118 25.88 -27.92 -29.18
CA ASP A 118 26.50 -27.38 -27.97
C ASP A 118 26.29 -25.86 -27.88
N ASN A 119 26.40 -25.15 -29.01
CA ASN A 119 26.11 -23.72 -29.08
C ASN A 119 24.63 -23.40 -28.76
N VAL A 120 23.70 -24.22 -29.23
CA VAL A 120 22.26 -24.08 -28.90
C VAL A 120 22.05 -24.27 -27.40
N ILE A 121 22.60 -25.33 -26.81
CA ILE A 121 22.53 -25.60 -25.37
C ILE A 121 23.13 -24.44 -24.57
N GLN A 122 24.29 -23.94 -24.98
CA GLN A 122 24.97 -22.82 -24.32
C GLN A 122 24.13 -21.54 -24.39
N THR A 123 23.50 -21.27 -25.53
CA THR A 123 22.61 -20.12 -25.72
C THR A 123 21.40 -20.22 -24.78
N ILE A 124 20.75 -21.38 -24.72
CA ILE A 124 19.60 -21.62 -23.84
C ILE A 124 19.99 -21.43 -22.36
N ARG A 125 21.14 -21.98 -21.94
CA ARG A 125 21.64 -21.79 -20.58
C ARG A 125 21.95 -20.33 -20.27
N GLY A 126 22.53 -19.61 -21.24
CA GLY A 126 22.88 -18.20 -21.10
C GLY A 126 21.66 -17.28 -20.97
N THR A 127 20.59 -17.54 -21.72
CA THR A 127 19.34 -16.76 -21.65
C THR A 127 18.58 -17.00 -20.34
N ASP A 128 18.51 -18.25 -19.91
CA ASP A 128 17.89 -18.66 -18.65
C ASP A 128 18.56 -18.00 -17.42
N VAL A 129 19.89 -17.97 -17.37
CA VAL A 129 20.62 -17.25 -16.31
C VAL A 129 20.30 -15.74 -16.30
N LYS A 130 20.25 -15.10 -17.47
CA LYS A 130 19.92 -13.67 -17.59
C LYS A 130 18.49 -13.38 -17.13
N GLN A 131 17.52 -14.20 -17.53
CA GLN A 131 16.13 -14.04 -17.13
C GLN A 131 15.96 -14.24 -15.62
N ARG A 132 16.58 -15.27 -15.03
CA ARG A 132 16.57 -15.46 -13.57
C ARG A 132 17.15 -14.26 -12.84
N TYR A 133 18.27 -13.70 -13.32
CA TYR A 133 18.88 -12.52 -12.71
C TYR A 133 17.96 -11.29 -12.75
N LEU A 134 17.29 -11.05 -13.88
CA LEU A 134 16.33 -9.94 -14.00
C LEU A 134 15.13 -10.11 -13.06
N LEU A 135 14.58 -11.32 -12.98
CA LEU A 135 13.48 -11.64 -12.07
C LEU A 135 13.91 -11.49 -10.60
N ASP A 136 15.07 -12.02 -10.22
CA ASP A 136 15.59 -11.86 -8.86
C ASP A 136 15.83 -10.38 -8.51
N ARG A 137 16.34 -9.59 -9.46
CA ARG A 137 16.50 -8.14 -9.28
C ARG A 137 15.15 -7.45 -9.06
N GLN A 138 14.11 -7.84 -9.80
CA GLN A 138 12.77 -7.28 -9.64
C GLN A 138 12.15 -7.70 -8.31
N VAL A 139 12.24 -8.97 -7.93
CA VAL A 139 11.78 -9.48 -6.64
C VAL A 139 12.47 -8.75 -5.48
N ARG A 140 13.79 -8.52 -5.56
CA ARG A 140 14.53 -7.75 -4.55
C ARG A 140 14.05 -6.31 -4.47
N ARG A 141 13.76 -5.65 -5.60
CA ARG A 141 13.21 -4.28 -5.62
C ARG A 141 11.84 -4.23 -4.95
N LEU A 142 10.92 -5.10 -5.36
CA LEU A 142 9.57 -5.17 -4.79
C LEU A 142 9.59 -5.49 -3.30
N ARG A 143 10.49 -6.37 -2.84
CA ARG A 143 10.65 -6.64 -1.39
C ARG A 143 11.10 -5.40 -0.62
N LYS A 144 12.04 -4.61 -1.16
CA LYS A 144 12.50 -3.37 -0.53
C LYS A 144 11.37 -2.34 -0.46
N GLU A 145 10.63 -2.18 -1.55
CA GLU A 145 9.49 -1.26 -1.62
C GLU A 145 8.38 -1.66 -0.64
N ARG A 146 7.97 -2.93 -0.64
CA ARG A 146 7.00 -3.46 0.33
C ARG A 146 7.44 -3.21 1.78
N ASN A 147 8.71 -3.45 2.10
CA ASN A 147 9.21 -3.21 3.45
C ASN A 147 9.23 -1.71 3.79
N TRP A 148 9.57 -0.85 2.83
CA TRP A 148 9.52 0.59 3.00
C TRP A 148 8.09 1.08 3.26
N ILE A 149 7.13 0.62 2.46
CA ILE A 149 5.69 0.92 2.63
C ILE A 149 5.23 0.48 4.02
N ARG A 150 5.52 -0.77 4.41
CA ARG A 150 5.16 -1.31 5.73
C ARG A 150 5.70 -0.45 6.87
N ASN A 151 6.96 -0.04 6.79
CA ASN A 151 7.56 0.81 7.81
C ASN A 151 6.94 2.22 7.86
N LYS A 152 6.54 2.77 6.70
CA LYS A 152 5.84 4.04 6.62
C LYS A 152 4.46 3.97 7.30
N TYR A 153 3.69 2.91 7.02
CA TYR A 153 2.39 2.68 7.66
C TYR A 153 2.52 2.47 9.17
N LEU A 154 3.53 1.72 9.62
CA LEU A 154 3.76 1.52 11.04
C LEU A 154 3.98 2.84 11.77
N ARG A 155 4.82 3.73 11.22
CA ARG A 155 5.05 5.07 11.79
C ARG A 155 3.79 5.92 11.83
N LEU A 156 2.96 5.86 10.79
CA LEU A 156 1.69 6.59 10.76
C LEU A 156 0.71 6.05 11.81
N ALA A 157 0.65 4.72 11.99
CA ALA A 157 -0.16 4.10 13.03
C ALA A 157 0.31 4.53 14.43
N ASP A 158 1.62 4.50 14.70
CA ASP A 158 2.18 4.95 15.98
C ASP A 158 1.84 6.42 16.29
N GLN A 159 1.88 7.29 15.27
CA GLN A 159 1.50 8.70 15.41
C GLN A 159 0.00 8.86 15.69
N ALA A 160 -0.85 8.13 14.98
CA ALA A 160 -2.29 8.15 15.20
C ALA A 160 -2.65 7.66 16.61
N ASP A 161 -2.01 6.60 17.08
CA ASP A 161 -2.19 6.07 18.43
C ASP A 161 -1.75 7.09 19.49
N ALA A 162 -0.59 7.74 19.29
CA ALA A 162 -0.11 8.79 20.18
C ALA A 162 -1.10 9.97 20.28
N MET A 163 -1.64 10.43 19.14
CA MET A 163 -2.68 11.47 19.11
C MET A 163 -3.97 11.01 19.80
N GLY A 164 -4.39 9.77 19.57
CA GLY A 164 -5.57 9.17 20.21
C GLY A 164 -5.43 9.11 21.73
N CYS A 165 -4.26 8.69 22.24
CA CYS A 165 -3.95 8.69 23.67
C CYS A 165 -3.94 10.11 24.26
N ALA A 166 -3.34 11.08 23.55
CA ALA A 166 -3.31 12.47 23.99
C ALA A 166 -4.73 13.07 24.05
N HIS A 167 -5.55 12.84 23.02
CA HIS A 167 -6.93 13.31 22.98
C HIS A 167 -7.78 12.66 24.08
N ARG A 168 -7.65 11.34 24.29
CA ARG A 168 -8.34 10.63 25.38
C ARG A 168 -8.00 11.22 26.74
N THR A 169 -6.73 11.52 26.99
CA THR A 169 -6.26 12.15 28.24
C THR A 169 -6.88 13.54 28.41
N LYS A 170 -6.88 14.37 27.35
CA LYS A 170 -7.52 15.69 27.37
C LYS A 170 -9.02 15.58 27.69
N MET A 171 -9.74 14.65 27.05
CA MET A 171 -11.17 14.43 27.30
C MET A 171 -11.47 13.96 28.71
N GLN A 172 -10.64 13.09 29.28
CA GLN A 172 -10.76 12.68 30.68
C GLN A 172 -10.58 13.87 31.62
N ASN A 173 -9.56 14.70 31.40
CA ASN A 173 -9.31 15.89 32.20
C ASN A 173 -10.50 16.87 32.13
N LEU A 174 -10.98 17.19 30.92
CA LEU A 174 -12.16 18.04 30.73
C LEU A 174 -13.41 17.47 31.41
N SER A 175 -13.66 16.16 31.31
CA SER A 175 -14.77 15.49 31.98
C SER A 175 -14.69 15.64 33.51
N THR A 176 -13.49 15.49 34.08
CA THR A 176 -13.29 15.68 35.53
C THR A 176 -13.48 17.14 35.95
N SER A 177 -12.98 18.09 35.18
CA SER A 177 -13.15 19.53 35.44
C SER A 177 -14.62 19.95 35.36
N LEU A 178 -15.33 19.51 34.32
CA LEU A 178 -16.77 19.75 34.17
C LEU A 178 -17.56 19.19 35.35
N ARG A 179 -17.23 17.97 35.81
CA ARG A 179 -17.86 17.37 36.98
C ARG A 179 -17.60 18.18 38.26
N LYS A 180 -16.38 18.67 38.46
CA LYS A 180 -16.03 19.54 39.60
C LYS A 180 -16.82 20.85 39.55
N ALA A 181 -16.83 21.53 38.40
CA ALA A 181 -17.57 22.77 38.20
C ALA A 181 -19.08 22.59 38.47
N ARG A 182 -19.68 21.51 37.98
CA ARG A 182 -21.10 21.18 38.25
C ARG A 182 -21.39 21.00 39.74
N ARG A 183 -20.50 20.33 40.48
CA ARG A 183 -20.65 20.17 41.94
C ARG A 183 -20.55 21.51 42.66
N GLU A 184 -19.64 22.38 42.24
CA GLU A 184 -19.47 23.70 42.85
C GLU A 184 -20.68 24.60 42.58
N VAL A 185 -21.19 24.60 41.35
CA VAL A 185 -22.44 25.30 41.00
C VAL A 185 -23.59 24.81 41.87
N ALA A 186 -23.76 23.50 42.03
CA ALA A 186 -24.81 22.93 42.90
C ALA A 186 -24.64 23.34 44.37
N ARG A 187 -23.39 23.38 44.87
CA ARG A 187 -23.06 23.84 46.22
C ARG A 187 -23.45 25.30 46.43
N LEU A 188 -23.04 26.18 45.51
CA LEU A 188 -23.35 27.61 45.54
C LEU A 188 -24.85 27.88 45.43
N GLN A 189 -25.56 27.13 44.58
CA GLN A 189 -27.02 27.22 44.46
C GLN A 189 -27.71 26.89 45.79
N SER A 190 -27.30 25.81 46.45
CA SER A 190 -27.83 25.41 47.77
C SER A 190 -27.55 26.47 48.83
N GLU A 191 -26.33 27.03 48.87
CA GLU A 191 -25.97 28.12 49.78
C GLU A 191 -26.84 29.36 49.58
N ARG A 192 -27.01 29.77 48.32
CA ARG A 192 -27.88 30.88 47.90
C ARG A 192 -29.35 30.64 48.29
N ASP A 193 -29.84 29.40 48.15
CA ASP A 193 -31.22 29.05 48.54
C ASP A 193 -31.41 29.11 50.07
N MET A 194 -30.43 28.65 50.85
CA MET A 194 -30.45 28.78 52.31
C MET A 194 -30.46 30.25 52.75
N LEU A 195 -29.60 31.09 52.15
CA LEU A 195 -29.53 32.51 52.47
C LEU A 195 -30.85 33.23 52.13
N ARG A 196 -31.45 32.95 50.96
CA ARG A 196 -32.78 33.49 50.60
C ARG A 196 -33.85 33.06 51.61
N ALA A 197 -33.86 31.81 52.03
CA ALA A 197 -34.81 31.31 53.03
C ALA A 197 -34.64 32.01 54.40
N CYS A 198 -33.39 32.24 54.84
CA CYS A 198 -33.08 32.97 56.06
C CYS A 198 -33.54 34.44 55.98
N LEU A 199 -33.31 35.13 54.86
CA LEU A 199 -33.77 36.50 54.65
C LEU A 199 -35.31 36.58 54.66
N LYS A 200 -35.99 35.69 53.94
CA LYS A 200 -37.46 35.65 53.90
C LYS A 200 -38.07 35.50 55.30
N LYS A 201 -37.48 34.64 56.16
CA LYS A 201 -37.89 34.49 57.57
C LYS A 201 -37.67 35.76 58.41
N LYS A 202 -36.60 36.50 58.16
CA LYS A 202 -36.33 37.77 58.87
C LYS A 202 -37.36 38.84 58.49
N VAL A 203 -37.66 38.97 57.19
CA VAL A 203 -38.68 39.90 56.67
C VAL A 203 -40.05 39.59 57.27
N THR A 204 -40.51 38.34 57.22
CA THR A 204 -41.82 37.98 57.79
C THR A 204 -41.89 38.17 59.30
N LYS A 205 -40.80 37.92 60.04
CA LYS A 205 -40.75 38.18 61.48
C LYS A 205 -40.80 39.67 61.83
N ALA A 206 -40.18 40.54 61.02
CA ALA A 206 -40.25 41.98 61.21
C ALA A 206 -41.68 42.51 60.98
N VAL A 207 -42.34 42.05 59.91
CA VAL A 207 -43.75 42.37 59.62
C VAL A 207 -44.69 41.91 60.75
N SER A 208 -44.45 40.72 61.31
CA SER A 208 -45.27 40.20 62.42
C SER A 208 -45.06 40.89 63.77
N ASN A 209 -43.96 41.63 63.96
CA ASN A 209 -43.60 42.25 65.24
C ASN A 209 -44.09 43.71 65.39
N GLY A 210 -44.94 44.20 64.50
CA GLY A 210 -45.83 45.34 64.78
C GLY A 210 -45.13 46.67 65.06
N ASN A 211 -44.15 47.05 64.25
CA ASN A 211 -43.73 48.45 64.13
C ASN A 211 -43.22 48.68 62.71
N VAL A 212 -44.04 49.37 61.92
CA VAL A 212 -43.73 50.50 61.00
C VAL A 212 -44.71 50.44 59.82
N ASP A 213 -45.47 51.52 59.71
CA ASP A 213 -46.21 51.99 58.54
C ASP A 213 -45.19 52.29 57.43
N VAL A 214 -45.03 51.38 56.46
CA VAL A 214 -44.09 51.57 55.34
C VAL A 214 -44.83 51.29 54.05
N ASP A 215 -45.29 52.36 53.42
CA ASP A 215 -45.45 52.46 51.97
C ASP A 215 -44.10 52.17 51.31
N VAL A 216 -43.92 50.97 50.77
CA VAL A 216 -42.83 50.66 49.85
C VAL A 216 -43.45 50.13 48.57
N ASP A 217 -43.67 51.08 47.66
CA ASP A 217 -43.67 50.84 46.23
C ASP A 217 -42.32 50.24 45.84
N ALA A 218 -42.30 48.92 45.65
CA ALA A 218 -41.17 48.21 45.07
C ALA A 218 -41.60 47.60 43.74
N GLU A 219 -41.82 48.48 42.76
CA GLU A 219 -41.55 48.12 41.37
C GLU A 219 -40.05 47.85 41.24
N GLY A 220 -39.69 46.57 41.23
CA GLY A 220 -38.37 46.09 40.88
C GLY A 220 -38.48 45.37 39.56
N ASP A 221 -38.19 46.10 38.49
CA ASP A 221 -38.12 45.62 37.11
C ASP A 221 -37.44 44.25 37.01
N ASP A 222 -38.16 43.31 36.41
CA ASP A 222 -37.62 42.07 35.88
C ASP A 222 -36.66 42.41 34.73
N ILE A 223 -35.41 42.74 35.07
CA ILE A 223 -34.32 42.85 34.09
C ILE A 223 -34.07 41.46 33.54
N ASP A 224 -34.54 41.24 32.32
CA ASP A 224 -34.20 40.12 31.46
C ASP A 224 -32.73 40.24 31.07
N GLY A 225 -31.87 39.53 31.79
CA GLY A 225 -30.47 39.36 31.41
C GLY A 225 -30.37 38.58 30.10
N GLU A 226 -30.59 39.25 28.98
CA GLU A 226 -30.19 38.80 27.64
C GLU A 226 -28.67 38.86 27.57
N TYR A 227 -28.01 37.73 27.81
CA TYR A 227 -26.58 37.61 27.59
C TYR A 227 -26.33 37.44 26.09
N GLU A 228 -25.73 38.45 25.46
CA GLU A 228 -25.11 38.33 24.13
C GLU A 228 -24.08 37.20 24.17
N ILE A 229 -24.36 36.14 23.41
CA ILE A 229 -23.38 35.10 23.10
C ILE A 229 -22.40 35.73 22.13
N ILE A 230 -21.23 36.15 22.62
CA ILE A 230 -20.11 36.52 21.76
C ILE A 230 -19.64 35.25 21.08
N GLU A 231 -20.08 35.10 19.83
CA GLU A 231 -19.61 34.11 18.88
C GLU A 231 -18.16 34.45 18.54
N SER A 232 -17.21 33.97 19.35
CA SER A 232 -15.79 34.06 19.04
C SER A 232 -15.49 33.07 17.92
N GLY A 233 -15.61 33.60 16.69
CA GLY A 233 -15.19 32.96 15.46
C GLY A 233 -13.68 32.79 15.37
N ASP A 234 -13.33 31.74 14.63
CA ASP A 234 -12.08 31.49 13.91
C ASP A 234 -10.75 31.74 14.63
N GLU A 235 -10.10 30.64 14.99
CA GLU A 235 -8.65 30.55 14.84
C GLU A 235 -8.32 29.33 13.99
N SER A 236 -8.20 29.58 12.69
CA SER A 236 -7.60 28.69 11.72
C SER A 236 -6.13 28.46 12.10
N LEU A 237 -5.80 27.25 12.55
CA LEU A 237 -4.42 26.79 12.66
C LEU A 237 -4.11 25.90 11.45
N GLU A 238 -3.73 26.56 10.37
CA GLU A 238 -2.77 25.99 9.41
C GLU A 238 -1.39 25.96 10.10
N VAL A 239 -0.87 24.76 10.38
CA VAL A 239 0.52 24.32 10.05
C VAL A 239 0.56 22.79 10.04
#